data_AF-F7WD45-F1
#
_entry.id   AF-F7WD45-F1
#
_cell.length_a   1.000
_cell.length_b   1.000
_cell.length_c   1.000
_cell.angle_alpha   90.00
_cell.angle_beta   90.00
_cell.angle_gamma   90.00
#
_symmetry.space_group_name_H-M   'P 1'
#
loop_
_entity.id
_entity.type
_entity.pdbx_description
1 polymer ?
#
loop_
_entity_poly.entity_id
_entity_poly.type
_entity_poly.pdbx_seq_one_letter_code
_entity_poly.pdbx_strand_id
1 'polypeptide(L)'
;MFEVGNLGNNESGDPARRGPIKFDSLEQACELIKFKYIGVSGVYILRSKKDLERFYIGSSNNLARRMEEYNKLTKGLRNPHSASELEISQISALDWYLEFIYITTPQTSRNPPLRGGEVLEQYAILKLKPTININYNVVPRVNWGNLDNAILTIESLLSLFPKGSEGYNRLAVFLKTYKTANSLSYTPEDLDNKSYCFLVFVYDVNSPNKDPIVYSSINRALKGLQISHSTLLNYINNKYLYKSSLILSFEPLLVNNFSEYQEKLTGDNQLRKHIVVYNQDNEIVIEFKSGREMANYFKIDGKVARAAIAKGEYKDFLLIFKEVSNRKTIYVFDSNSYELLDELKSLTKALKYAKVNYYTLKKFNREW
;
A
#
# COMPACT_ATOMS: atom_id res chain seq x y z
N MET A 1 -4.50 28.12 37.87
CA MET A 1 -3.80 29.32 37.38
C MET A 1 -2.32 29.04 37.54
N PHE A 2 -1.68 28.49 36.51
CA PHE A 2 -0.24 28.24 36.47
C PHE A 2 0.25 28.52 35.05
N GLU A 3 1.43 29.12 35.00
CA GLU A 3 1.86 30.11 34.02
C GLU A 3 2.24 29.53 32.65
N VAL A 4 1.86 30.33 31.65
CA VAL A 4 2.34 30.28 30.27
C VAL A 4 3.78 30.81 30.27
N GLY A 5 4.76 29.92 30.07
CA GLY A 5 6.18 30.27 30.02
C GLY A 5 6.80 29.98 28.65
N ASN A 6 7.08 31.06 27.92
CA ASN A 6 8.09 31.22 26.86
C ASN A 6 7.95 30.44 25.54
N LEU A 7 7.12 31.00 24.65
CA LEU A 7 7.46 31.10 23.22
C LEU A 7 8.20 32.42 23.01
N GLY A 8 9.54 32.36 22.95
CA GLY A 8 10.40 33.50 22.65
C GLY A 8 11.53 33.09 21.71
N ASN A 9 11.46 33.63 20.49
CA ASN A 9 12.55 33.99 19.58
C ASN A 9 13.80 33.10 19.53
N ASN A 10 13.91 32.33 18.45
CA ASN A 10 15.17 32.10 17.73
C ASN A 10 14.81 31.72 16.28
N GLU A 11 14.69 32.75 15.44
CA GLU A 11 14.74 32.66 13.97
C GLU A 11 16.20 32.37 13.55
N SER A 12 16.63 31.13 13.74
CA SER A 12 17.84 30.50 13.16
C SER A 12 18.08 29.22 13.94
N GLY A 13 17.30 28.18 13.64
CA GLY A 13 17.38 26.92 14.37
C GLY A 13 17.00 25.78 13.47
N ASP A 14 18.03 25.05 13.04
CA ASP A 14 17.97 23.72 12.45
C ASP A 14 16.74 22.92 12.96
N PRO A 15 15.80 22.52 12.08
CA PRO A 15 14.61 21.77 12.47
C PRO A 15 14.92 20.42 13.13
N ALA A 16 16.17 19.93 13.06
CA ALA A 16 16.62 18.72 13.73
C ALA A 16 16.83 18.84 15.26
N ARG A 17 16.84 20.06 15.84
CA ARG A 17 17.08 20.28 17.28
C ARG A 17 15.84 20.42 18.16
N ARG A 18 14.63 20.45 17.60
CA ARG A 18 13.39 20.46 18.40
C ARG A 18 12.93 19.02 18.61
N GLY A 19 12.87 18.60 19.88
CA GLY A 19 12.22 17.34 20.25
C GLY A 19 10.78 17.26 19.72
N PRO A 20 10.18 16.06 19.74
CA PRO A 20 8.86 15.87 19.16
C PRO A 20 7.81 16.76 19.85
N ILE A 21 6.86 17.26 19.07
CA ILE A 21 5.78 18.13 19.57
C ILE A 21 4.59 17.23 19.92
N LYS A 22 4.20 17.21 21.19
CA LYS A 22 3.20 16.28 21.71
C LYS A 22 1.92 17.02 22.07
N PHE A 23 0.80 16.33 21.87
CA PHE A 23 -0.53 16.78 22.24
C PHE A 23 -1.26 15.67 22.98
N ASP A 24 -1.99 16.03 24.03
CA ASP A 24 -2.68 15.04 24.85
C ASP A 24 -3.84 14.40 24.10
N SER A 25 -4.46 15.06 23.12
CA SER A 25 -5.45 14.43 22.25
C SER A 25 -5.44 15.00 20.82
N LEU A 26 -5.95 14.24 19.86
CA LEU A 26 -6.19 14.72 18.49
C LEU A 26 -7.16 15.90 18.48
N GLU A 27 -8.23 15.87 19.28
CA GLU A 27 -9.20 16.97 19.34
C GLU A 27 -8.57 18.27 19.87
N GLN A 28 -7.83 18.19 20.99
CA GLN A 28 -7.08 19.32 21.52
C GLN A 28 -6.05 19.84 20.50
N ALA A 29 -5.33 18.92 19.84
CA ALA A 29 -4.35 19.29 18.85
C ALA A 29 -4.98 20.10 17.70
N CYS A 30 -6.13 19.66 17.18
CA CYS A 30 -6.82 20.37 16.09
C CYS A 30 -7.05 21.84 16.44
N GLU A 31 -7.51 22.14 17.66
CA GLU A 31 -7.72 23.52 18.10
C GLU A 31 -6.42 24.32 18.25
N LEU A 32 -5.36 23.69 18.78
CA LEU A 32 -4.08 24.35 19.04
C LEU A 32 -3.27 24.62 17.77
N ILE A 33 -3.36 23.74 16.76
CA ILE A 33 -2.52 23.80 15.57
C ILE A 33 -3.20 24.45 14.36
N LYS A 34 -4.52 24.65 14.39
CA LYS A 34 -5.35 24.98 13.22
C LYS A 34 -4.82 26.13 12.37
N PHE A 35 -4.18 27.14 12.96
CA PHE A 35 -3.60 28.28 12.23
C PHE A 35 -2.08 28.17 12.07
N LYS A 36 -1.38 27.66 13.09
CA LYS A 36 0.10 27.60 13.13
C LYS A 36 0.66 26.56 12.16
N TYR A 37 -0.10 25.51 11.84
CA TYR A 37 0.35 24.40 11.01
C TYR A 37 -0.38 24.30 9.67
N ILE A 38 -1.07 25.36 9.24
CA ILE A 38 -1.61 25.45 7.88
C ILE A 38 -0.44 25.50 6.91
N GLY A 39 -0.44 24.58 5.93
CA GLY A 39 0.63 24.50 4.94
C GLY A 39 1.98 24.05 5.51
N VAL A 40 2.03 23.61 6.77
CA VAL A 40 3.24 23.03 7.35
C VAL A 40 3.27 21.55 7.04
N SER A 41 4.40 21.11 6.47
CA SER A 41 4.63 19.71 6.13
C SER A 41 5.33 18.98 7.28
N GLY A 42 5.01 17.70 7.48
CA GLY A 42 5.69 16.89 8.48
C GLY A 42 5.15 15.48 8.61
N VAL A 43 5.74 14.75 9.56
CA VAL A 43 5.42 13.36 9.91
C VAL A 43 4.90 13.34 11.34
N TYR A 44 3.85 12.55 11.56
CA TYR A 44 3.14 12.47 12.82
C TYR A 44 2.86 11.02 13.23
N ILE A 45 2.60 10.83 14.52
CA ILE A 45 2.14 9.60 15.14
C ILE A 45 0.76 9.85 15.76
N LEU A 46 -0.19 8.96 15.48
CA LEU A 46 -1.44 8.83 16.23
C LEU A 46 -1.37 7.54 17.04
N ARG A 47 -1.40 7.65 18.37
CA ARG A 47 -1.30 6.50 19.30
C ARG A 47 -2.55 6.40 20.15
N SER A 48 -3.15 5.21 20.26
CA SER A 48 -4.34 5.04 21.08
C SER A 48 -4.01 5.21 22.56
N LYS A 49 -4.85 5.92 23.30
CA LYS A 49 -4.73 6.03 24.77
C LYS A 49 -5.08 4.73 25.49
N LYS A 50 -5.94 3.91 24.86
CA LYS A 50 -6.45 2.67 25.45
C LYS A 50 -5.44 1.53 25.29
N ASP A 51 -4.67 1.56 24.21
CA ASP A 51 -3.62 0.59 23.89
C ASP A 51 -2.45 1.33 23.25
N LEU A 52 -1.40 1.57 24.03
CA LEU A 52 -0.24 2.32 23.55
C LEU A 52 0.54 1.59 22.46
N GLU A 53 0.42 0.27 22.32
CA GLU A 53 1.02 -0.48 21.22
C GLU A 53 0.26 -0.25 19.91
N ARG A 54 -0.96 0.28 19.97
CA ARG A 54 -1.79 0.56 18.81
C ARG A 54 -1.56 1.97 18.28
N PHE A 55 -0.75 2.10 17.23
CA PHE A 55 -0.43 3.40 16.65
C PHE A 55 -0.22 3.40 15.13
N TYR A 56 -0.45 4.57 14.55
CA TYR A 56 -0.31 4.90 13.14
C TYR A 56 0.77 5.97 12.97
N ILE A 57 1.54 5.87 11.89
CA ILE A 57 2.44 6.92 11.44
C ILE A 57 1.99 7.38 10.06
N GLY A 58 1.95 8.69 9.85
CA GLY A 58 1.68 9.26 8.54
C GLY A 58 2.44 10.56 8.32
N SER A 59 2.47 11.02 7.07
CA SER A 59 2.90 12.38 6.73
C SER A 59 1.78 13.19 6.11
N SER A 60 1.99 14.51 6.08
CA SER A 60 1.12 15.44 5.36
C SER A 60 1.93 16.64 4.92
N ASN A 61 1.55 17.23 3.79
CA ASN A 61 2.03 18.55 3.38
C ASN A 61 1.28 19.71 4.06
N ASN A 62 0.24 19.37 4.83
CA ASN A 62 -0.56 20.29 5.62
C ASN A 62 -1.05 19.56 6.87
N LEU A 63 -0.25 19.63 7.94
CA LEU A 63 -0.54 18.94 9.20
C LEU A 63 -1.87 19.40 9.81
N ALA A 64 -2.16 20.70 9.83
CA ALA A 64 -3.42 21.22 10.37
C ALA A 64 -4.64 20.65 9.65
N ARG A 65 -4.63 20.67 8.31
CA ARG A 65 -5.71 20.10 7.50
C ARG A 65 -5.86 18.60 7.77
N ARG A 66 -4.75 17.86 7.81
CA ARG A 66 -4.79 16.40 8.01
C ARG A 66 -5.33 16.02 9.38
N MET A 67 -4.95 16.73 10.44
CA MET A 67 -5.51 16.44 11.78
C MET A 67 -7.01 16.72 11.84
N GLU A 68 -7.47 17.79 11.20
CA GLU A 68 -8.90 18.09 11.10
C GLU A 68 -9.67 17.04 10.27
N GLU A 69 -9.05 16.47 9.23
CA GLU A 69 -9.62 15.34 8.49
C GLU A 69 -9.83 14.12 9.39
N TYR A 70 -8.84 13.77 10.23
CA TYR A 70 -8.99 12.70 11.21
C TYR A 70 -10.02 13.02 12.29
N ASN A 71 -10.07 14.26 12.79
CA ASN A 71 -11.08 14.68 13.76
C ASN A 71 -12.50 14.48 13.21
N LYS A 72 -12.77 14.94 11.98
CA LYS A 72 -14.04 14.70 11.28
C LYS A 72 -14.33 13.22 11.08
N LEU A 73 -13.32 12.44 10.75
CA LEU A 73 -13.42 10.99 10.56
C LEU A 73 -13.86 10.28 11.85
N THR A 74 -13.28 10.61 13.00
CA THR A 74 -13.69 10.04 14.31
C THR A 74 -15.11 10.45 14.75
N LYS A 75 -15.62 11.57 14.21
CA LYS A 75 -16.98 12.07 14.46
C LYS A 75 -18.02 11.53 13.46
N GLY A 76 -17.61 10.67 12.52
CA GLY A 76 -18.49 10.15 11.46
C GLY A 76 -18.92 11.21 10.43
N LEU A 77 -18.25 12.37 10.39
CA LEU A 77 -18.53 13.45 9.46
C LEU A 77 -17.81 13.28 8.11
N ARG A 78 -16.97 12.24 8.01
CA ARG A 78 -16.22 11.85 6.81
C ARG A 78 -16.16 10.33 6.74
N ASN A 79 -16.25 9.78 5.54
CA ASN A 79 -16.05 8.35 5.30
C ASN A 79 -14.55 8.02 5.25
N PRO A 80 -14.12 6.85 5.76
CA PRO A 80 -12.74 6.40 5.63
C PRO A 80 -12.41 6.03 4.18
N HIS A 81 -11.21 6.40 3.74
CA HIS A 81 -10.68 6.11 2.41
C HIS A 81 -9.57 5.06 2.38
N SER A 82 -9.09 4.61 3.54
CA SER A 82 -8.08 3.54 3.67
C SER A 82 -8.39 2.65 4.87
N ALA A 83 -7.76 1.48 4.94
CA ALA A 83 -7.88 0.60 6.10
C ALA A 83 -7.43 1.29 7.40
N SER A 84 -6.34 2.06 7.36
CA SER A 84 -5.86 2.84 8.51
C SER A 84 -6.84 3.94 8.90
N GLU A 85 -7.48 4.63 7.94
CA GLU A 85 -8.55 5.59 8.25
C GLU A 85 -9.76 4.90 8.90
N LEU A 86 -10.19 3.74 8.39
CA LEU A 86 -11.28 2.96 8.98
C LEU A 86 -10.96 2.53 10.42
N GLU A 87 -9.71 2.22 10.70
CA GLU A 87 -9.26 1.90 12.06
C GLU A 87 -9.27 3.14 12.97
N ILE A 88 -8.74 4.26 12.49
CA ILE A 88 -8.73 5.53 13.23
C ILE A 88 -10.15 5.99 13.56
N SER A 89 -11.10 5.81 12.62
CA SER A 89 -12.49 6.24 12.78
C SER A 89 -13.26 5.52 13.89
N GLN A 90 -12.76 4.36 14.36
CA GLN A 90 -13.43 3.55 15.39
C GLN A 90 -13.20 4.08 16.81
N ILE A 91 -12.26 5.02 16.99
CA ILE A 91 -11.84 5.54 18.29
C ILE A 91 -12.07 7.06 18.30
N SER A 92 -12.60 7.60 19.41
CA SER A 92 -12.82 9.04 19.57
C SER A 92 -11.52 9.85 19.44
N ALA A 93 -11.57 11.06 18.88
CA ALA A 93 -10.43 11.97 18.81
C ALA A 93 -9.81 12.29 20.19
N LEU A 94 -10.60 12.25 21.26
CA LEU A 94 -10.11 12.42 22.64
C LEU A 94 -9.20 11.26 23.10
N ASP A 95 -9.36 10.08 22.49
CA ASP A 95 -8.68 8.83 22.84
C ASP A 95 -7.44 8.57 21.95
N TRP A 96 -7.01 9.56 21.16
CA TRP A 96 -5.78 9.51 20.34
C TRP A 96 -4.74 10.51 20.86
N TYR A 97 -3.59 10.04 21.32
CA TYR A 97 -2.40 10.88 21.47
C TYR A 97 -1.84 11.27 20.10
N LEU A 98 -1.47 12.54 19.92
CA LEU A 98 -0.82 13.03 18.70
C LEU A 98 0.60 13.49 19.01
N GLU A 99 1.53 13.10 18.15
CA GLU A 99 2.92 13.53 18.20
C GLU A 99 3.42 13.92 16.80
N PHE A 100 4.03 15.10 16.65
CA PHE A 100 4.78 15.47 15.45
C PHE A 100 6.24 15.15 15.66
N ILE A 101 6.75 14.21 14.86
CA ILE A 101 8.14 13.71 14.99
C ILE A 101 9.10 14.42 14.05
N TYR A 102 8.63 14.88 12.88
CA TYR A 102 9.43 15.66 11.93
C TYR A 102 8.60 16.81 11.37
N ILE A 103 9.19 18.01 11.33
CA ILE A 103 8.64 19.17 10.61
C ILE A 103 9.58 19.48 9.46
N THR A 104 9.10 19.38 8.22
CA THR A 104 9.97 19.38 7.04
C THR A 104 9.96 20.69 6.26
N THR A 105 8.99 21.59 6.48
CA THR A 105 9.02 23.01 6.03
C THR A 105 7.77 23.79 6.51
N PRO A 106 7.88 25.11 6.77
CA PRO A 106 6.77 26.04 6.60
C PRO A 106 6.64 26.48 5.13
N GLN A 107 5.41 26.71 4.65
CA GLN A 107 5.14 27.33 3.35
C GLN A 107 5.66 28.77 3.33
N THR A 108 6.83 28.99 2.73
CA THR A 108 7.23 30.30 2.22
C THR A 108 7.39 30.23 0.70
N SER A 109 6.85 31.26 0.05
CA SER A 109 6.50 31.36 -1.36
C SER A 109 7.60 31.00 -2.38
N ARG A 110 7.15 30.43 -3.51
CA ARG A 110 7.79 30.31 -4.85
C ARG A 110 8.57 29.05 -5.21
N ASN A 111 8.88 28.15 -4.29
CA ASN A 111 9.40 26.81 -4.64
C ASN A 111 8.41 25.73 -4.18
N PRO A 112 8.04 24.76 -5.04
CA PRO A 112 7.13 23.69 -4.64
C PRO A 112 7.69 22.94 -3.42
N PRO A 113 6.80 22.45 -2.53
CA PRO A 113 7.18 22.00 -1.18
C PRO A 113 8.27 20.92 -1.21
N LEU A 114 9.22 21.03 -0.28
CA LEU A 114 10.20 20.00 0.04
C LEU A 114 9.47 18.73 0.56
N ARG A 115 9.17 17.79 -0.35
CA ARG A 115 8.44 16.54 -0.08
C ARG A 115 9.30 15.44 0.56
N GLY A 116 10.24 15.81 1.42
CA GLY A 116 10.99 14.83 2.24
C GLY A 116 10.12 14.11 3.28
N GLY A 117 8.87 14.54 3.47
CA GLY A 117 7.92 13.95 4.42
C GLY A 117 7.66 12.46 4.20
N GLU A 118 7.53 12.01 2.95
CA GLU A 118 7.26 10.59 2.64
C GLU A 118 8.47 9.69 2.94
N VAL A 119 9.69 10.17 2.65
CA VAL A 119 10.93 9.47 3.00
C VAL A 119 11.08 9.34 4.52
N LEU A 120 10.82 10.43 5.25
CA LEU A 120 10.90 10.46 6.70
C LEU A 120 9.79 9.65 7.37
N GLU A 121 8.59 9.62 6.77
CA GLU A 121 7.50 8.73 7.17
C GLU A 121 7.93 7.27 7.02
N GLN A 122 8.45 6.89 5.85
CA GLN A 122 8.90 5.53 5.61
C GLN A 122 10.01 5.13 6.60
N TYR A 123 10.95 6.03 6.86
CA TYR A 123 11.97 5.83 7.89
C TYR A 123 11.37 5.60 9.28
N ALA A 124 10.41 6.44 9.69
CA ALA A 124 9.73 6.29 10.97
C ALA A 124 8.95 4.98 11.06
N ILE A 125 8.26 4.58 10.00
CA ILE A 125 7.55 3.30 9.90
C ILE A 125 8.52 2.12 10.05
N LEU A 126 9.66 2.15 9.36
CA LEU A 126 10.68 1.10 9.43
C LEU A 126 11.31 0.99 10.82
N LYS A 127 11.54 2.12 11.48
CA LYS A 127 12.18 2.16 12.79
C LYS A 127 11.23 1.82 13.94
N LEU A 128 9.99 2.30 13.88
CA LEU A 128 9.04 2.21 14.98
C LEU A 128 8.04 1.07 14.80
N LYS A 129 7.85 0.54 13.59
CA LYS A 129 6.96 -0.60 13.28
C LYS A 129 5.52 -0.39 13.81
N PRO A 130 4.81 0.66 13.37
CA PRO A 130 3.42 0.92 13.77
C PRO A 130 2.50 -0.26 13.44
N THR A 131 1.51 -0.50 14.30
CA THR A 131 0.55 -1.62 14.13
C THR A 131 -0.58 -1.30 13.15
N ILE A 132 -0.88 -0.02 12.93
CA ILE A 132 -1.99 0.43 12.07
C ILE A 132 -1.56 0.58 10.60
N ASN A 133 -0.27 0.83 10.35
CA ASN A 133 0.26 0.79 8.99
C ASN A 133 0.40 -0.69 8.57
N ILE A 134 -0.68 -1.25 8.02
CA ILE A 134 -0.77 -2.68 7.66
C ILE A 134 0.31 -3.08 6.64
N ASN A 135 0.75 -2.14 5.80
CA ASN A 135 1.81 -2.36 4.82
C ASN A 135 3.05 -1.51 5.14
N TYR A 136 4.13 -2.18 5.57
CA TYR A 136 5.44 -1.54 5.79
C TYR A 136 6.20 -1.24 4.49
N ASN A 137 5.77 -1.81 3.37
CA ASN A 137 6.38 -1.65 2.05
C ASN A 137 5.55 -0.69 1.18
N VAL A 138 5.60 0.60 1.50
CA VAL A 138 4.91 1.66 0.77
C VAL A 138 5.65 1.96 -0.53
N VAL A 139 5.04 1.66 -1.68
CA VAL A 139 5.59 1.96 -3.01
C VAL A 139 6.02 3.44 -3.08
N PRO A 140 7.27 3.75 -3.50
CA PRO A 140 7.74 5.13 -3.51
C PRO A 140 6.89 6.00 -4.44
N ARG A 141 6.43 7.13 -3.93
CA ARG A 141 5.63 8.11 -4.66
C ARG A 141 6.51 9.30 -5.02
N VAL A 142 6.90 9.42 -6.28
CA VAL A 142 7.76 10.52 -6.72
C VAL A 142 6.93 11.59 -7.38
N ASN A 143 6.92 12.77 -6.76
CA ASN A 143 6.37 13.96 -7.38
C ASN A 143 7.48 14.72 -8.10
N TRP A 144 7.14 15.33 -9.24
CA TRP A 144 8.06 16.06 -10.11
C TRP A 144 8.73 17.25 -9.40
N GLY A 145 9.94 17.58 -9.85
CA GLY A 145 10.76 18.68 -9.34
C GLY A 145 12.21 18.26 -9.10
N ASN A 146 13.02 19.16 -8.56
CA ASN A 146 14.36 18.81 -8.09
C ASN A 146 14.25 17.88 -6.88
N LEU A 147 14.76 16.65 -7.01
CA LEU A 147 14.72 15.62 -5.97
C LEU A 147 16.02 15.51 -5.18
N ASP A 148 17.01 16.38 -5.41
CA ASP A 148 18.36 16.29 -4.84
C ASP A 148 18.32 16.25 -3.31
N ASN A 149 17.50 17.11 -2.69
CA ASN A 149 17.34 17.13 -1.23
C ASN A 149 16.72 15.83 -0.68
N ALA A 150 15.75 15.25 -1.39
CA ALA A 150 15.16 13.98 -0.99
C ALA A 150 16.18 12.84 -1.15
N ILE A 151 16.95 12.84 -2.24
CA ILE A 151 18.05 11.88 -2.48
C ILE A 151 19.09 11.97 -1.36
N LEU A 152 19.58 13.17 -1.03
CA LEU A 152 20.53 13.40 0.05
C LEU A 152 19.97 12.94 1.40
N THR A 153 18.69 13.18 1.66
CA THR A 153 18.02 12.70 2.88
C THR A 153 17.99 11.18 2.94
N ILE A 154 17.63 10.51 1.84
CA ILE A 154 17.62 9.04 1.77
C ILE A 154 19.04 8.48 1.98
N GLU A 155 20.05 9.08 1.35
CA GLU A 155 21.46 8.67 1.52
C GLU A 155 21.93 8.81 2.97
N SER A 156 21.57 9.90 3.64
CA SER A 156 21.83 10.07 5.07
C SER A 156 21.13 9.01 5.91
N LEU A 157 19.85 8.75 5.67
CA LEU A 157 19.07 7.76 6.42
C LEU A 157 19.56 6.32 6.18
N LEU A 158 20.05 5.99 4.99
CA LEU A 158 20.64 4.69 4.69
C LEU A 158 21.82 4.36 5.61
N SER A 159 22.62 5.37 5.98
CA SER A 159 23.76 5.17 6.90
C SER A 159 23.34 4.75 8.31
N LEU A 160 22.07 4.95 8.68
CA LEU A 160 21.52 4.57 9.98
C LEU A 160 21.11 3.09 10.04
N PHE A 161 21.15 2.37 8.92
CA PHE A 161 20.80 0.95 8.86
C PHE A 161 21.99 0.10 8.42
N PRO A 162 22.21 -1.08 9.04
CA PRO A 162 23.17 -2.05 8.53
C PRO A 162 22.82 -2.47 7.10
N LYS A 163 23.84 -2.55 6.23
CA LYS A 163 23.67 -3.01 4.84
C LYS A 163 23.01 -4.39 4.82
N GLY A 164 21.98 -4.56 3.99
CA GLY A 164 21.23 -5.81 3.88
C GLY A 164 20.09 -5.98 4.88
N SER A 165 19.98 -5.11 5.89
CA SER A 165 18.80 -5.08 6.77
C SER A 165 17.53 -4.67 6.01
N GLU A 166 16.36 -5.01 6.56
CA GLU A 166 15.05 -4.65 5.98
C GLU A 166 14.95 -3.13 5.72
N GLY A 167 15.34 -2.31 6.69
CA GLY A 167 15.32 -0.86 6.57
C GLY A 167 16.28 -0.33 5.49
N TYR A 168 17.48 -0.88 5.41
CA TYR A 168 18.44 -0.54 4.36
C TYR A 168 17.90 -0.89 2.97
N ASN A 169 17.42 -2.14 2.79
CA ASN A 169 16.92 -2.60 1.50
C ASN A 169 15.72 -1.77 1.04
N ARG A 170 14.82 -1.42 1.96
CA ARG A 170 13.67 -0.57 1.64
C ARG A 170 14.09 0.84 1.25
N LEU A 171 14.96 1.49 2.01
CA LEU A 171 15.45 2.83 1.66
C LEU A 171 16.29 2.82 0.37
N ALA A 172 16.97 1.72 0.04
CA ALA A 172 17.69 1.57 -1.22
C ALA A 172 16.75 1.55 -2.43
N VAL A 173 15.56 0.93 -2.29
CA VAL A 173 14.49 1.00 -3.30
C VAL A 173 14.04 2.45 -3.51
N PHE A 174 13.80 3.19 -2.42
CA PHE A 174 13.49 4.63 -2.50
C PHE A 174 14.60 5.40 -3.20
N LEU A 175 15.86 5.21 -2.79
CA LEU A 175 17.01 5.91 -3.37
C LEU A 175 17.09 5.71 -4.88
N LYS A 176 17.01 4.45 -5.33
CA LYS A 176 17.06 4.11 -6.76
C LYS A 176 15.89 4.73 -7.51
N THR A 177 14.68 4.66 -6.95
CA THR A 177 13.48 5.25 -7.58
C THR A 177 13.60 6.77 -7.73
N TYR A 178 14.04 7.47 -6.67
CA TYR A 178 14.19 8.93 -6.71
C TYR A 178 15.33 9.37 -7.63
N LYS A 179 16.47 8.66 -7.66
CA LYS A 179 17.56 8.93 -8.61
C LYS A 179 17.09 8.76 -10.06
N THR A 180 16.38 7.67 -10.36
CA THR A 180 15.78 7.45 -11.69
C THR A 180 14.80 8.56 -12.04
N ALA A 181 13.89 8.90 -11.12
CA ALA A 181 12.92 9.96 -11.34
C ALA A 181 13.58 11.33 -11.60
N ASN A 182 14.66 11.66 -10.89
CA ASN A 182 15.37 12.94 -11.04
C ASN A 182 16.06 13.06 -12.42
N SER A 183 16.39 11.94 -13.05
CA SER A 183 17.00 11.93 -14.39
C SER A 183 15.98 11.90 -15.54
N LEU A 184 14.68 11.75 -15.25
CA LEU A 184 13.65 11.70 -16.29
C LEU A 184 13.26 13.11 -16.77
N SER A 185 12.96 13.22 -18.07
CA SER A 185 12.33 14.41 -18.64
C SER A 185 10.81 14.29 -18.56
N TYR A 186 10.19 15.18 -17.77
CA TYR A 186 8.74 15.25 -17.60
C TYR A 186 8.11 16.16 -18.66
N THR A 187 6.91 15.79 -19.12
CA THR A 187 6.11 16.61 -20.04
C THR A 187 4.88 17.19 -19.33
N PRO A 188 4.20 18.20 -19.88
CA PRO A 188 2.93 18.68 -19.31
C PRO A 188 1.85 17.60 -19.19
N GLU A 189 1.87 16.56 -20.03
CA GLU A 189 0.96 15.42 -19.90
C GLU A 189 1.20 14.60 -18.61
N ASP A 190 2.38 14.73 -18.01
CA ASP A 190 2.69 14.21 -16.67
C ASP A 190 2.03 15.07 -15.54
N LEU A 191 1.23 16.11 -15.86
CA LEU A 191 0.64 17.06 -14.89
C LEU A 191 -0.90 17.00 -14.71
N ASP A 192 -1.66 16.38 -15.64
CA ASP A 192 -3.14 16.33 -15.73
C ASP A 192 -4.01 15.31 -14.90
N ASN A 193 -3.64 14.86 -13.68
CA ASN A 193 -4.25 13.73 -12.95
C ASN A 193 -3.60 13.48 -11.56
N LYS A 194 -4.26 12.76 -10.66
CA LYS A 194 -3.78 12.48 -9.29
C LYS A 194 -2.80 11.30 -9.20
N SER A 195 -2.69 10.49 -10.25
CA SER A 195 -1.90 9.24 -10.28
C SER A 195 -0.44 9.39 -10.77
N TYR A 196 0.11 10.61 -10.83
CA TYR A 196 1.46 10.87 -11.38
C TYR A 196 2.63 10.55 -10.47
N CYS A 197 2.39 9.97 -9.29
CA CYS A 197 3.47 9.73 -8.36
C CYS A 197 4.18 8.37 -8.57
N PHE A 198 3.71 7.53 -9.48
CA PHE A 198 4.24 6.18 -9.64
C PHE A 198 5.04 6.04 -10.93
N LEU A 199 6.35 5.76 -10.79
CA LEU A 199 7.14 5.25 -11.89
C LEU A 199 6.71 3.82 -12.22
N VAL A 200 6.70 3.47 -13.51
CA VAL A 200 6.49 2.10 -13.96
C VAL A 200 7.74 1.61 -14.67
N PHE A 201 8.39 0.61 -14.07
CA PHE A 201 9.55 -0.07 -14.60
C PHE A 201 9.10 -1.26 -15.43
N VAL A 202 9.65 -1.38 -16.63
CA VAL A 202 9.39 -2.48 -17.56
C VAL A 202 10.69 -3.19 -17.90
N TYR A 203 10.79 -4.44 -17.49
CA TYR A 203 11.96 -5.29 -17.73
C TYR A 203 11.62 -6.36 -18.76
N ASP A 204 12.62 -6.78 -19.55
CA ASP A 204 12.54 -7.96 -20.40
C ASP A 204 13.30 -9.12 -19.74
N VAL A 205 12.58 -10.21 -19.42
CA VAL A 205 13.17 -11.39 -18.78
C VAL A 205 14.21 -12.08 -19.66
N ASN A 206 14.14 -11.90 -20.98
CA ASN A 206 15.12 -12.44 -21.92
C ASN A 206 16.40 -11.61 -21.97
N SER A 207 16.38 -10.40 -21.40
CA SER A 207 17.52 -9.48 -21.33
C SER A 207 17.69 -8.92 -19.91
N PRO A 208 17.91 -9.77 -18.89
CA PRO A 208 17.82 -9.37 -17.48
C PRO A 208 18.85 -8.33 -17.05
N ASN A 209 19.98 -8.24 -17.77
CA ASN A 209 21.03 -7.27 -17.49
C ASN A 209 20.81 -5.92 -18.18
N LYS A 210 19.78 -5.78 -19.02
CA LYS A 210 19.47 -4.53 -19.70
C LYS A 210 18.70 -3.60 -18.74
N ASP A 211 18.99 -2.31 -18.82
CA ASP A 211 18.22 -1.31 -18.08
C ASP A 211 16.73 -1.36 -18.45
N PRO A 212 15.83 -1.20 -17.46
CA PRO A 212 14.40 -1.20 -17.72
C PRO A 212 14.01 0.03 -18.55
N ILE A 213 12.94 -0.13 -19.33
CA ILE A 213 12.18 1.03 -19.81
C ILE A 213 11.44 1.59 -18.60
N VAL A 214 11.57 2.90 -18.36
CA VAL A 214 10.91 3.58 -17.24
C VAL A 214 9.91 4.59 -17.78
N TYR A 215 8.63 4.40 -17.44
CA TYR A 215 7.60 5.39 -17.66
C TYR A 215 7.52 6.31 -16.43
N SER A 216 7.50 7.63 -16.66
CA SER A 216 7.41 8.65 -15.61
C SER A 216 6.07 8.66 -14.87
N SER A 217 5.07 7.94 -15.38
CA SER A 217 3.75 7.84 -14.76
C SER A 217 2.97 6.61 -15.21
N ILE A 218 1.96 6.21 -14.43
CA ILE A 218 0.97 5.20 -14.83
C ILE A 218 0.35 5.56 -16.19
N ASN A 219 -0.09 6.80 -16.39
CA ASN A 219 -0.76 7.21 -17.63
C ASN A 219 0.13 7.01 -18.86
N ARG A 220 1.42 7.32 -18.76
CA ARG A 220 2.37 7.07 -19.85
C ARG A 220 2.63 5.58 -20.06
N ALA A 221 2.66 4.79 -18.99
CA ALA A 221 2.72 3.34 -19.12
C ALA A 221 1.48 2.79 -19.84
N LEU A 222 0.27 3.26 -19.49
CA LEU A 222 -0.97 2.84 -20.15
C LEU A 222 -0.97 3.17 -21.65
N LYS A 223 -0.58 4.40 -22.02
CA LYS A 223 -0.45 4.82 -23.42
C LYS A 223 0.64 4.03 -24.15
N GLY A 224 1.83 3.93 -23.56
CA GLY A 224 3.00 3.32 -24.18
C GLY A 224 2.90 1.80 -24.33
N LEU A 225 2.28 1.12 -23.37
CA LEU A 225 2.06 -0.33 -23.40
C LEU A 225 0.73 -0.72 -24.07
N GLN A 226 -0.15 0.25 -24.32
CA GLN A 226 -1.51 0.09 -24.85
C GLN A 226 -2.35 -0.87 -24.00
N ILE A 227 -2.39 -0.65 -22.68
CA ILE A 227 -3.12 -1.47 -21.72
C ILE A 227 -4.07 -0.65 -20.85
N SER A 228 -5.08 -1.32 -20.27
CA SER A 228 -5.96 -0.70 -19.27
C SER A 228 -5.28 -0.56 -17.90
N HIS A 229 -5.79 0.35 -17.08
CA HIS A 229 -5.33 0.54 -15.69
C HIS A 229 -5.45 -0.75 -14.86
N SER A 230 -6.58 -1.44 -14.99
CA SER A 230 -6.82 -2.73 -14.34
C SER A 230 -5.85 -3.81 -14.78
N THR A 231 -5.46 -3.82 -16.06
CA THR A 231 -4.45 -4.75 -16.59
C THR A 231 -3.09 -4.46 -15.97
N LEU A 232 -2.62 -3.22 -16.01
CA LEU A 232 -1.34 -2.83 -15.41
C LEU A 232 -1.24 -3.29 -13.94
N LEU A 233 -2.23 -2.93 -13.13
CA LEU A 233 -2.24 -3.25 -11.70
C LEU A 233 -2.39 -4.75 -11.43
N ASN A 234 -3.18 -5.46 -12.25
CA ASN A 234 -3.30 -6.92 -12.12
C ASN A 234 -1.96 -7.63 -12.37
N TYR A 235 -1.18 -7.18 -13.36
CA TYR A 235 0.12 -7.78 -13.67
C TYR A 235 1.17 -7.43 -12.63
N ILE A 236 1.21 -6.19 -12.15
CA ILE A 236 2.13 -5.77 -11.08
C ILE A 236 1.82 -6.52 -9.78
N ASN A 237 0.57 -6.47 -9.28
CA ASN A 237 0.22 -6.99 -7.97
C ASN A 237 0.31 -8.53 -7.87
N ASN A 238 0.01 -9.23 -8.96
CA ASN A 238 0.06 -10.69 -8.98
C ASN A 238 1.40 -11.25 -9.49
N LYS A 239 2.37 -10.38 -9.81
CA LYS A 239 3.67 -10.75 -10.40
C LYS A 239 3.52 -11.62 -11.64
N TYR A 240 2.73 -11.14 -12.61
CA TYR A 240 2.56 -11.83 -13.89
C TYR A 240 3.47 -11.27 -14.98
N LEU A 241 3.86 -12.13 -15.93
CA LEU A 241 4.58 -11.76 -17.15
C LEU A 241 3.62 -11.20 -18.20
N TYR A 242 3.78 -9.93 -18.56
CA TYR A 242 3.06 -9.29 -19.67
C TYR A 242 3.69 -9.68 -21.01
N LYS A 243 2.86 -10.06 -21.99
CA LYS A 243 3.32 -10.57 -23.30
C LYS A 243 4.39 -11.66 -23.18
N SER A 244 4.29 -12.50 -22.15
CA SER A 244 5.19 -13.64 -21.88
C SER A 244 6.66 -13.34 -21.59
N SER A 245 7.10 -12.08 -21.66
CA SER A 245 8.49 -11.73 -21.40
C SER A 245 8.69 -10.44 -20.60
N LEU A 246 7.64 -9.64 -20.38
CA LEU A 246 7.78 -8.35 -19.74
C LEU A 246 7.35 -8.40 -18.27
N ILE A 247 8.22 -7.93 -17.39
CA ILE A 247 7.88 -7.67 -16.00
C ILE A 247 7.49 -6.20 -15.86
N LEU A 248 6.31 -5.95 -15.30
CA LEU A 248 5.85 -4.62 -14.92
C LEU A 248 6.00 -4.46 -13.40
N SER A 249 6.58 -3.35 -12.94
CA SER A 249 6.76 -3.08 -11.52
C SER A 249 6.66 -1.59 -11.21
N PHE A 250 6.15 -1.24 -10.03
CA PHE A 250 6.27 0.14 -9.51
C PHE A 250 7.61 0.41 -8.81
N GLU A 251 8.37 -0.65 -8.53
CA GLU A 251 9.63 -0.57 -7.82
C GLU A 251 10.76 -1.10 -8.71
N PRO A 252 11.97 -0.52 -8.60
CA PRO A 252 13.13 -1.08 -9.27
C PRO A 252 13.45 -2.47 -8.71
N LEU A 253 13.57 -3.46 -9.60
CA LEU A 253 13.86 -4.84 -9.24
C LEU A 253 15.35 -5.16 -9.39
N LEU A 254 15.79 -6.18 -8.65
CA LEU A 254 17.03 -6.91 -8.92
C LEU A 254 16.70 -8.12 -9.81
N VAL A 255 17.67 -8.57 -10.61
CA VAL A 255 17.51 -9.73 -11.50
C VAL A 255 17.02 -10.97 -10.75
N ASN A 256 17.49 -11.15 -9.53
CA ASN A 256 17.13 -12.27 -8.65
C ASN A 256 15.61 -12.35 -8.40
N ASN A 257 14.92 -11.20 -8.41
CA ASN A 257 13.48 -11.11 -8.20
C ASN A 257 12.66 -11.54 -9.44
N PHE A 258 13.28 -11.72 -10.61
CA PHE A 258 12.54 -12.09 -11.83
C PHE A 258 11.93 -13.49 -11.71
N SER A 259 12.55 -14.37 -10.94
CA SER A 259 12.07 -15.72 -10.64
C SER A 259 10.71 -15.75 -9.92
N GLU A 260 10.29 -14.63 -9.33
CA GLU A 260 9.00 -14.50 -8.65
C GLU A 260 7.84 -14.23 -9.63
N TYR A 261 8.14 -13.94 -10.90
CA TYR A 261 7.16 -13.63 -11.92
C TYR A 261 6.82 -14.87 -12.75
N GLN A 262 5.54 -15.03 -13.07
CA GLN A 262 5.03 -16.21 -13.76
C GLN A 262 4.03 -15.86 -14.86
N GLU A 263 3.79 -16.80 -15.76
CA GLU A 263 2.69 -16.69 -16.71
C GLU A 263 1.35 -16.63 -15.99
N LYS A 264 0.45 -15.80 -16.52
CA LYS A 264 -0.92 -15.75 -16.02
C LYS A 264 -1.62 -17.04 -16.43
N LEU A 265 -2.07 -17.82 -15.45
CA LEU A 265 -2.84 -19.04 -15.71
C LEU A 265 -4.08 -18.71 -16.54
N THR A 266 -4.23 -19.37 -17.69
CA THR A 266 -5.43 -19.29 -18.51
C THR A 266 -6.40 -20.40 -18.10
N GLY A 267 -7.61 -20.03 -17.66
CA GLY A 267 -8.76 -20.94 -17.80
C GLY A 267 -9.26 -21.71 -16.58
N ASP A 268 -9.15 -21.21 -15.35
CA ASP A 268 -9.95 -21.77 -14.24
C ASP A 268 -10.84 -20.73 -13.56
N ASN A 269 -11.95 -20.40 -14.24
CA ASN A 269 -13.03 -19.54 -13.71
C ASN A 269 -13.65 -20.06 -12.39
N GLN A 270 -13.31 -21.27 -11.94
CA GLN A 270 -13.77 -21.83 -10.67
C GLN A 270 -12.84 -21.54 -9.50
N LEU A 271 -11.64 -20.99 -9.74
CA LEU A 271 -10.74 -20.62 -8.66
C LEU A 271 -11.35 -19.49 -7.82
N ARG A 272 -11.19 -19.62 -6.50
CA ARG A 272 -11.66 -18.61 -5.57
C ARG A 272 -10.83 -17.35 -5.78
N LYS A 273 -11.49 -16.21 -5.88
CA LYS A 273 -10.83 -14.91 -6.07
C LYS A 273 -10.73 -14.20 -4.72
N HIS A 274 -9.50 -13.96 -4.26
CA HIS A 274 -9.24 -12.97 -3.21
C HIS A 274 -9.28 -11.60 -3.87
N ILE A 275 -10.14 -10.70 -3.40
CA ILE A 275 -10.30 -9.35 -3.96
C ILE A 275 -9.64 -8.34 -3.05
N VAL A 276 -8.77 -7.51 -3.62
CA VAL A 276 -8.15 -6.34 -2.99
C VAL A 276 -8.81 -5.11 -3.61
N VAL A 277 -9.37 -4.25 -2.76
CA VAL A 277 -10.06 -3.02 -3.17
C VAL A 277 -9.11 -1.85 -3.01
N TYR A 278 -8.88 -1.14 -4.10
CA TYR A 278 -8.08 0.08 -4.14
C TYR A 278 -8.98 1.30 -4.30
N ASN A 279 -8.65 2.38 -3.59
CA ASN A 279 -9.24 3.70 -3.84
C ASN A 279 -8.60 4.37 -5.07
N GLN A 280 -9.04 5.59 -5.39
CA GLN A 280 -8.52 6.39 -6.49
C GLN A 280 -7.04 6.77 -6.35
N ASP A 281 -6.50 6.71 -5.13
CA ASP A 281 -5.10 7.01 -4.80
C ASP A 281 -4.21 5.74 -4.81
N ASN A 282 -4.74 4.62 -5.32
CA ASN A 282 -4.10 3.31 -5.33
C ASN A 282 -3.71 2.80 -3.92
N GLU A 283 -4.47 3.18 -2.90
CA GLU A 283 -4.33 2.65 -1.54
C GLU A 283 -5.33 1.52 -1.29
N ILE A 284 -4.88 0.50 -0.55
CA ILE A 284 -5.72 -0.62 -0.17
C ILE A 284 -6.73 -0.14 0.88
N VAL A 285 -8.01 -0.26 0.55
CA VAL A 285 -9.12 0.10 1.43
C VAL A 285 -9.55 -1.10 2.25
N ILE A 286 -9.75 -2.24 1.58
CA ILE A 286 -10.26 -3.46 2.17
C ILE A 286 -9.91 -4.67 1.30
N GLU A 287 -9.77 -5.83 1.94
CA GLU A 287 -9.55 -7.11 1.29
C GLU A 287 -10.70 -8.08 1.60
N PHE A 288 -11.11 -8.87 0.60
CA PHE A 288 -12.18 -9.85 0.72
C PHE A 288 -11.71 -11.22 0.25
N LYS A 289 -11.80 -12.23 1.12
CA LYS A 289 -11.40 -13.61 0.80
C LYS A 289 -12.26 -14.21 -0.32
N SER A 290 -13.41 -13.63 -0.66
CA SER A 290 -14.25 -14.07 -1.77
C SER A 290 -15.18 -12.99 -2.30
N GLY A 291 -15.67 -13.17 -3.53
CA GLY A 291 -16.70 -12.28 -4.09
C GLY A 291 -18.02 -12.30 -3.31
N ARG A 292 -18.31 -13.37 -2.55
CA ARG A 292 -19.47 -13.43 -1.64
C ARG A 292 -19.30 -12.50 -0.45
N GLU A 293 -18.10 -12.45 0.11
CA GLU A 293 -17.79 -11.56 1.24
C GLU A 293 -17.87 -10.09 0.82
N MET A 294 -17.32 -9.76 -0.36
CA MET A 294 -17.47 -8.45 -0.99
C MET A 294 -18.96 -8.10 -1.21
N ALA A 295 -19.74 -9.04 -1.75
CA ALA A 295 -21.17 -8.83 -2.00
C ALA A 295 -21.93 -8.50 -0.71
N ASN A 296 -21.65 -9.22 0.37
CA ASN A 296 -22.22 -8.96 1.69
C ASN A 296 -21.82 -7.59 2.23
N TYR A 297 -20.54 -7.21 2.12
CA TYR A 297 -20.03 -5.93 2.59
C TYR A 297 -20.72 -4.75 1.89
N PHE A 298 -20.79 -4.78 0.55
CA PHE A 298 -21.44 -3.74 -0.23
C PHE A 298 -22.97 -3.84 -0.30
N LYS A 299 -23.56 -4.87 0.33
CA LYS A 299 -25.00 -5.17 0.28
C LYS A 299 -25.53 -5.26 -1.16
N ILE A 300 -24.82 -5.99 -2.01
CA ILE A 300 -25.17 -6.19 -3.43
C ILE A 300 -25.38 -7.67 -3.76
N ASP A 301 -26.06 -7.94 -4.87
CA ASP A 301 -26.21 -9.29 -5.40
C ASP A 301 -24.86 -9.89 -5.85
N GLY A 302 -24.72 -11.21 -5.66
CA GLY A 302 -23.50 -11.92 -6.03
C GLY A 302 -23.19 -11.89 -7.53
N LYS A 303 -24.18 -11.75 -8.42
CA LYS A 303 -23.97 -11.53 -9.87
C LYS A 303 -23.31 -10.18 -10.13
N VAL A 304 -23.75 -9.13 -9.43
CA VAL A 304 -23.17 -7.78 -9.55
C VAL A 304 -21.72 -7.78 -9.07
N ALA A 305 -21.45 -8.42 -7.93
CA ALA A 305 -20.08 -8.57 -7.43
C ALA A 305 -19.18 -9.32 -8.43
N ARG A 306 -19.66 -10.44 -9.02
CA ARG A 306 -18.89 -11.18 -10.04
C ARG A 306 -18.60 -10.35 -11.28
N ALA A 307 -19.57 -9.59 -11.78
CA ALA A 307 -19.39 -8.71 -12.94
C ALA A 307 -18.37 -7.60 -12.64
N ALA A 308 -18.46 -6.98 -11.46
CA ALA A 308 -17.51 -5.98 -11.00
C ALA A 308 -16.08 -6.52 -10.89
N ILE A 309 -15.90 -7.69 -10.27
CA ILE A 309 -14.60 -8.36 -10.16
C ILE A 309 -14.01 -8.69 -11.53
N ALA A 310 -14.86 -9.13 -12.48
CA ALA A 310 -14.41 -9.41 -13.84
C ALA A 310 -14.00 -8.14 -14.59
N LYS A 311 -14.74 -7.04 -14.40
CA LYS A 311 -14.41 -5.72 -14.96
C LYS A 311 -13.15 -5.13 -14.32
N GLY A 312 -12.89 -5.47 -13.05
CA GLY A 312 -11.81 -4.90 -12.25
C GLY A 312 -12.17 -3.56 -11.61
N GLU A 313 -13.46 -3.21 -11.54
CA GLU A 313 -13.93 -1.90 -11.06
C GLU A 313 -15.31 -2.04 -10.40
N TYR A 314 -15.54 -1.27 -9.33
CA TYR A 314 -16.86 -1.13 -8.70
C TYR A 314 -17.02 0.25 -8.06
N LYS A 315 -18.02 1.03 -8.53
CA LYS A 315 -18.15 2.45 -8.18
C LYS A 315 -16.83 3.18 -8.47
N ASP A 316 -16.30 3.92 -7.51
CA ASP A 316 -15.02 4.63 -7.59
C ASP A 316 -13.83 3.77 -7.15
N PHE A 317 -14.04 2.47 -6.94
CA PHE A 317 -12.98 1.55 -6.53
C PHE A 317 -12.44 0.74 -7.69
N LEU A 318 -11.14 0.55 -7.69
CA LEU A 318 -10.49 -0.45 -8.52
C LEU A 318 -10.42 -1.78 -7.75
N LEU A 319 -10.73 -2.87 -8.44
CA LEU A 319 -10.69 -4.22 -7.89
C LEU A 319 -9.59 -5.01 -8.56
N ILE A 320 -8.61 -5.45 -7.78
CA ILE A 320 -7.63 -6.44 -8.22
C ILE A 320 -7.98 -7.76 -7.53
N PHE A 321 -7.92 -8.85 -8.28
CA PHE A 321 -8.11 -10.15 -7.68
C PHE A 321 -6.88 -11.04 -7.89
N LYS A 322 -6.63 -11.87 -6.88
CA LYS A 322 -5.69 -12.97 -6.95
C LYS A 322 -6.48 -14.28 -6.99
N GLU A 323 -6.11 -15.14 -7.92
CA GLU A 323 -6.65 -16.50 -7.96
C GLU A 323 -6.00 -17.31 -6.83
N VAL A 324 -6.85 -17.85 -5.95
CA VAL A 324 -6.45 -18.67 -4.83
C VAL A 324 -6.93 -20.09 -5.10
N SER A 325 -5.97 -20.97 -5.38
CA SER A 325 -6.21 -22.40 -5.38
C SER A 325 -6.00 -22.95 -3.98
N ASN A 326 -7.09 -23.40 -3.35
CA ASN A 326 -7.01 -24.28 -2.20
C ASN A 326 -6.86 -25.75 -2.61
N ARG A 327 -6.73 -26.02 -3.92
CA ARG A 327 -6.56 -27.38 -4.41
C ARG A 327 -5.12 -27.78 -4.11
N LYS A 328 -4.95 -28.62 -3.10
CA LYS A 328 -3.68 -29.30 -2.86
C LYS A 328 -3.50 -30.38 -3.94
N THR A 329 -2.32 -30.39 -4.53
CA THR A 329 -1.86 -31.55 -5.29
C THR A 329 -1.71 -32.72 -4.33
N ILE A 330 -2.30 -33.85 -4.69
CA ILE A 330 -2.21 -35.10 -3.95
C ILE A 330 -1.45 -36.07 -4.82
N TYR A 331 -0.29 -36.48 -4.35
CA TYR A 331 0.55 -37.47 -5.01
C TYR A 331 0.10 -38.86 -4.57
N VAL A 332 -0.10 -39.75 -5.54
CA VAL A 332 -0.43 -41.15 -5.30
C VAL A 332 0.83 -41.96 -5.54
N PHE A 333 1.21 -42.78 -4.57
CA PHE A 333 2.37 -43.64 -4.66
C PHE A 333 1.95 -45.11 -4.58
N ASP A 334 2.72 -45.98 -5.22
CA ASP A 334 2.62 -47.41 -5.02
C ASP A 334 3.06 -47.74 -3.58
N SER A 335 2.28 -48.54 -2.87
CA SER A 335 2.57 -48.83 -1.45
C SER A 335 3.78 -49.73 -1.25
N ASN A 336 4.21 -50.47 -2.29
CA ASN A 336 5.29 -51.45 -2.19
C ASN A 336 6.59 -50.90 -2.77
N SER A 337 6.54 -50.24 -3.93
CA SER A 337 7.73 -49.67 -4.59
C SER A 337 7.98 -48.21 -4.23
N TYR A 338 7.02 -47.52 -3.62
CA TYR A 338 7.03 -46.06 -3.39
C TYR A 338 7.17 -45.22 -4.67
N GLU A 339 6.97 -45.83 -5.84
CA GLU A 339 6.99 -45.10 -7.10
C GLU A 339 5.76 -44.20 -7.23
N LEU A 340 5.94 -43.02 -7.80
CA LEU A 340 4.85 -42.09 -8.06
C LEU A 340 3.95 -42.67 -9.17
N LEU A 341 2.71 -42.96 -8.82
CA LEU A 341 1.71 -43.50 -9.74
C LEU A 341 0.91 -42.40 -10.46
N ASP A 342 0.50 -41.37 -9.73
CA ASP A 342 -0.33 -40.30 -10.29
C ASP A 342 -0.23 -38.98 -9.50
N GLU A 343 -0.54 -37.87 -10.15
CA GLU A 343 -0.62 -36.53 -9.58
C GLU A 343 -2.04 -35.96 -9.68
N LEU A 344 -2.74 -35.90 -8.55
CA LEU A 344 -4.14 -35.48 -8.49
C LEU A 344 -4.25 -34.02 -8.10
N LYS A 345 -4.68 -33.18 -9.04
CA LYS A 345 -4.78 -31.71 -8.89
C LYS A 345 -5.88 -31.19 -7.95
N SER A 346 -6.59 -32.05 -7.21
CA SER A 346 -7.56 -31.63 -6.18
C SER A 346 -8.00 -32.78 -5.27
N LEU A 347 -8.47 -32.44 -4.06
CA LEU A 347 -9.10 -33.40 -3.14
C LEU A 347 -10.29 -34.12 -3.77
N THR A 348 -11.14 -33.43 -4.53
CA THR A 348 -12.28 -34.06 -5.21
C THR A 348 -11.83 -35.11 -6.23
N LYS A 349 -10.73 -34.86 -6.96
CA LYS A 349 -10.15 -35.86 -7.86
C LYS A 349 -9.56 -37.02 -7.07
N ALA A 350 -8.87 -36.76 -5.96
CA ALA A 350 -8.37 -37.79 -5.06
C ALA A 350 -9.46 -38.68 -4.48
N LEU A 351 -10.58 -38.10 -4.05
CA LEU A 351 -11.71 -38.86 -3.52
C LEU A 351 -12.36 -39.74 -4.59
N LYS A 352 -12.50 -39.23 -5.83
CA LYS A 352 -12.96 -40.02 -6.98
C LYS A 352 -11.98 -41.14 -7.33
N TYR A 353 -10.69 -40.83 -7.36
CA TYR A 353 -9.61 -41.78 -7.63
C TYR A 353 -9.61 -42.92 -6.59
N ALA A 354 -9.76 -42.57 -5.31
CA ALA A 354 -9.87 -43.51 -4.21
C ALA A 354 -11.24 -44.23 -4.12
N LYS A 355 -12.17 -43.98 -5.05
CA LYS A 355 -13.54 -44.53 -5.06
C LYS A 355 -14.28 -44.35 -3.73
N VAL A 356 -14.00 -43.27 -3.00
CA VAL A 356 -14.66 -42.97 -1.73
C VAL A 356 -16.06 -42.42 -2.03
N ASN A 357 -17.09 -43.21 -1.74
CA ASN A 357 -18.49 -42.80 -1.86
C ASN A 357 -18.92 -42.03 -0.61
N TYR A 358 -19.45 -40.82 -0.80
CA TYR A 358 -20.10 -40.07 0.28
C TYR A 358 -21.56 -40.46 0.37
N TYR A 359 -21.96 -41.03 1.50
CA TYR A 359 -23.36 -41.09 1.89
C TYR A 359 -23.67 -39.88 2.76
N THR A 360 -24.38 -38.91 2.20
CA THR A 360 -24.94 -37.83 3.01
C THR A 360 -26.07 -38.43 3.83
N LEU A 361 -25.87 -38.60 5.14
CA LEU A 361 -26.95 -38.93 6.07
C LEU A 361 -28.00 -37.81 5.97
N LYS A 362 -29.09 -38.07 5.24
CA LYS A 362 -30.29 -37.23 5.31
C LYS A 362 -30.74 -37.25 6.77
N LYS A 363 -30.92 -36.05 7.34
CA LYS A 363 -31.50 -35.78 8.67
C LYS A 363 -32.37 -36.95 9.14
N PHE A 364 -31.98 -37.57 10.26
CA PHE A 364 -32.93 -38.31 11.08
C PHE A 364 -34.00 -37.31 11.53
N ASN A 365 -35.19 -37.37 10.95
CA ASN A 365 -36.37 -36.82 11.60
C ASN A 365 -36.59 -37.64 12.86
N ARG A 366 -36.18 -37.10 14.01
CA ARG A 366 -36.66 -37.57 15.31
C ARG A 366 -38.00 -36.88 15.56
N GLU A 367 -39.08 -37.56 15.22
CA GLU A 367 -40.30 -37.50 16.02
C GLU A 367 -40.27 -38.70 16.94
N TRP A 368 -40.00 -38.45 18.23
CA TRP A 368 -40.50 -39.18 19.40
C TRP A 368 -40.51 -38.20 20.56
#